data_AF-A0A165MWC3-F1
#
_entry.id   AF-A0A165MWC3-F1
#
_cell.length_a   1.000
_cell.length_b   1.000
_cell.length_c   1.000
_cell.angle_alpha   90.00
_cell.angle_beta   90.00
_cell.angle_gamma   90.00
#
_symmetry.space_group_name_H-M   'P 1'
#
loop_
_entity.id
_entity.type
_entity.pdbx_description
1 polymer ?
#
loop_
_entity_poly.entity_id
_entity_poly.type
_entity_poly.pdbx_seq_one_letter_code
_entity_poly.pdbx_strand_id
1 'polypeptide(L)'
;MTQTKSNSPNFLNLDEIISEGDEVSFKLNGKSHRMTEATVQDFINNTRLLQNLGVDGDIEKETQTIVKVIKSSFPTVNEDDLMRLKMKQLSSLMEFMRQHNGEQDVEDEINKAAEEAGLEGNGQAQAVS
;
A
#
# COMPACT_ATOMS: atom_id res chain seq x y z
N MET A 1 -20.52 -44.67 25.43
CA MET A 1 -20.37 -44.20 24.04
C MET A 1 -19.64 -42.86 24.08
N THR A 2 -18.34 -42.86 23.84
CA THR A 2 -17.47 -41.67 23.87
C THR A 2 -17.48 -41.01 22.49
N GLN A 3 -17.96 -39.78 22.41
CA GLN A 3 -17.96 -38.98 21.18
C GLN A 3 -16.54 -38.42 20.98
N THR A 4 -15.83 -38.93 19.97
CA THR A 4 -14.55 -38.37 19.53
C THR A 4 -14.81 -37.09 18.73
N LYS A 5 -14.39 -35.95 19.29
CA LYS A 5 -14.35 -34.65 18.61
C LYS A 5 -13.38 -34.76 17.43
N SER A 6 -13.89 -34.83 16.20
CA SER A 6 -13.09 -34.84 14.98
C SER A 6 -12.45 -33.46 14.80
N ASN A 7 -11.16 -33.35 15.08
CA ASN A 7 -10.38 -32.16 14.78
C ASN A 7 -9.99 -32.20 13.29
N SER A 8 -10.94 -31.86 12.43
CA SER A 8 -10.68 -31.76 10.99
C SER A 8 -9.78 -30.54 10.72
N PRO A 9 -8.71 -30.68 9.94
CA PRO A 9 -7.85 -29.54 9.59
C PRO A 9 -8.63 -28.50 8.79
N ASN A 10 -8.52 -27.23 9.19
CA ASN A 10 -9.04 -26.10 8.43
C ASN A 10 -8.07 -25.83 7.27
N PHE A 11 -8.56 -25.96 6.03
CA PHE A 11 -7.80 -25.63 4.83
C PHE A 11 -8.19 -24.25 4.31
N LEU A 12 -7.20 -23.44 3.95
CA LEU A 12 -7.37 -22.16 3.26
C LEU A 12 -6.78 -22.29 1.86
N ASN A 13 -7.60 -22.10 0.82
CA ASN A 13 -7.15 -22.06 -0.57
C ASN A 13 -7.00 -20.60 -1.00
N LEU A 14 -5.77 -20.15 -1.25
CA LEU A 14 -5.49 -18.77 -1.67
C LEU A 14 -5.72 -18.56 -3.17
N ASP A 15 -5.73 -19.62 -3.98
CA ASP A 15 -5.96 -19.53 -5.43
C ASP A 15 -7.43 -19.20 -5.78
N GLU A 16 -8.33 -19.33 -4.80
CA GLU A 16 -9.76 -19.01 -4.92
C GLU A 16 -10.11 -17.64 -4.34
N ILE A 17 -9.16 -16.95 -3.70
CA ILE A 17 -9.37 -15.59 -3.18
C ILE A 17 -9.29 -14.63 -4.36
N ILE A 18 -10.46 -14.30 -4.90
CA ILE A 18 -10.61 -13.21 -5.86
C ILE A 18 -10.72 -11.93 -5.04
N SER A 19 -9.76 -11.01 -5.20
CA SER A 19 -9.87 -9.68 -4.60
C SER A 19 -11.13 -8.99 -5.12
N GLU A 20 -12.15 -8.88 -4.25
CA GLU A 20 -13.47 -8.28 -4.55
C GLU A 20 -13.41 -6.75 -4.65
N GLY A 21 -12.24 -6.17 -4.95
CA GLY A 21 -12.08 -4.74 -5.11
C GLY A 21 -12.63 -4.26 -6.44
N ASP A 22 -13.50 -3.24 -6.39
CA ASP A 22 -13.88 -2.46 -7.57
C ASP A 22 -12.64 -2.08 -8.40
N GLU A 23 -12.74 -2.04 -9.73
CA GLU A 23 -11.61 -1.61 -10.58
C GLU A 23 -11.19 -0.17 -10.26
N VAL A 24 -10.15 -0.02 -9.45
CA VAL A 24 -9.59 1.28 -9.07
C VAL A 24 -8.85 1.88 -10.26
N SER A 25 -9.26 3.06 -10.70
CA SER A 25 -8.60 3.77 -11.78
C SER A 25 -8.69 5.30 -11.60
N PHE A 26 -7.71 6.00 -12.15
CA PHE A 26 -7.73 7.47 -12.23
C PHE A 26 -7.49 7.95 -13.65
N LYS A 27 -7.87 9.20 -13.95
CA LYS A 27 -7.63 9.82 -15.25
C LYS A 27 -6.52 10.86 -15.18
N LEU A 28 -5.55 10.77 -16.09
CA LEU A 28 -4.49 11.75 -16.29
C LEU A 28 -4.30 11.99 -17.79
N ASN A 29 -4.22 13.26 -18.20
CA ASN A 29 -4.05 13.64 -19.61
C ASN A 29 -5.07 12.98 -20.56
N GLY A 30 -6.31 12.77 -20.09
CA GLY A 30 -7.38 12.12 -20.86
C GLY A 30 -7.28 10.59 -20.96
N LYS A 31 -6.25 9.97 -20.38
CA LYS A 31 -6.06 8.51 -20.32
C LYS A 31 -6.50 7.97 -18.97
N SER A 32 -7.10 6.78 -18.97
CA SER A 32 -7.45 6.05 -17.75
C SER A 32 -6.28 5.14 -17.36
N HIS A 33 -5.86 5.21 -16.11
CA HIS A 33 -4.80 4.40 -15.54
C HIS A 33 -5.41 3.49 -14.48
N ARG A 34 -5.42 2.18 -14.75
CA ARG A 34 -5.94 1.16 -13.85
C ARG A 34 -4.86 0.75 -12.83
N MET A 35 -5.28 0.59 -11.59
CA MET A 35 -4.44 0.09 -10.52
C MET A 35 -4.25 -1.41 -10.67
N THR A 36 -3.04 -1.89 -10.44
CA THR A 36 -2.77 -3.32 -10.28
C THR A 36 -2.77 -3.67 -8.80
N GLU A 37 -3.24 -4.87 -8.48
CA GLU A 37 -3.17 -5.42 -7.14
C GLU A 37 -1.72 -5.45 -6.66
N ALA A 38 -1.50 -4.95 -5.43
CA ALA A 38 -0.17 -4.93 -4.83
C ALA A 38 0.20 -6.34 -4.36
N THR A 39 1.38 -6.81 -4.73
CA THR A 39 1.91 -8.05 -4.18
C THR A 39 2.59 -7.80 -2.83
N VAL A 40 2.80 -8.86 -2.04
CA VAL A 40 3.64 -8.78 -0.82
C VAL A 40 5.04 -8.22 -1.14
N GLN A 41 5.57 -8.50 -2.33
CA GLN A 41 6.85 -7.97 -2.76
C GLN A 41 6.81 -6.46 -3.01
N ASP A 42 5.70 -5.96 -3.54
CA ASP A 42 5.47 -4.51 -3.74
C ASP A 42 5.38 -3.80 -2.39
N PHE A 43 4.65 -4.38 -1.43
CA PHE A 43 4.59 -3.87 -0.06
C PHE A 43 5.99 -3.75 0.55
N ILE A 44 6.81 -4.82 0.50
CA ILE A 44 8.19 -4.80 1.02
C ILE A 44 9.04 -3.71 0.34
N ASN A 45 8.89 -3.55 -0.97
CA ASN A 45 9.63 -2.54 -1.72
C ASN A 45 9.18 -1.13 -1.34
N ASN A 46 7.88 -0.90 -1.22
CA ASN A 46 7.28 0.37 -0.81
C ASN A 46 7.69 0.73 0.62
N THR A 47 7.61 -0.20 1.57
CA THR A 47 8.04 0.04 2.96
C THR A 47 9.52 0.42 3.03
N ARG A 48 10.40 -0.27 2.29
CA ARG A 48 11.83 0.08 2.24
C ARG A 48 12.06 1.45 1.61
N LEU A 49 11.31 1.78 0.56
CA LEU A 49 11.38 3.09 -0.08
C LEU A 49 10.96 4.19 0.91
N LEU A 50 9.84 3.99 1.63
CA LEU A 50 9.32 4.91 2.64
C LEU A 50 10.27 5.07 3.84
N GLN A 51 10.91 3.99 4.31
CA GLN A 51 11.92 4.07 5.39
C GLN A 51 13.15 4.90 5.02
N ASN A 52 13.44 5.05 3.73
CA ASN A 52 14.55 5.85 3.24
C ASN A 52 14.16 7.32 2.98
N LEU A 53 12.86 7.66 2.96
CA LEU A 53 12.41 9.06 2.93
C LEU A 53 12.76 9.76 4.26
N GLY A 54 13.17 11.02 4.21
CA GLY A 54 13.50 11.82 5.40
C GLY A 54 14.87 11.61 6.04
N VAL A 55 15.63 10.57 5.66
CA VAL A 55 16.98 10.31 6.25
C VAL A 55 18.01 11.34 5.78
N ASP A 56 17.96 11.74 4.50
CA ASP A 56 18.94 12.65 3.90
C ASP A 56 18.39 14.08 3.68
N GLY A 57 17.07 14.32 3.86
CA GLY A 57 16.42 15.62 3.61
C GLY A 57 16.41 16.08 2.13
N ASP A 58 16.71 15.17 1.21
CA ASP A 58 16.79 15.44 -0.23
C ASP A 58 15.42 15.33 -0.90
N ILE A 59 14.75 16.48 -1.04
CA ILE A 59 13.40 16.60 -1.61
C ILE A 59 13.30 15.98 -3.02
N GLU A 60 14.38 15.99 -3.81
CA GLU A 60 14.37 15.40 -5.15
C GLU A 60 14.24 13.88 -5.06
N LYS A 61 15.03 13.25 -4.19
CA LYS A 61 14.94 11.80 -3.94
C LYS A 61 13.60 11.41 -3.34
N GLU A 62 13.05 12.23 -2.45
CA GLU A 62 11.73 12.00 -1.85
C GLU A 62 10.64 12.01 -2.92
N THR A 63 10.66 13.00 -3.81
CA THR A 63 9.71 13.11 -4.91
C THR A 63 9.85 11.94 -5.89
N GLN A 64 11.07 11.55 -6.26
CA GLN A 64 11.32 10.39 -7.11
C GLN A 64 10.83 9.09 -6.47
N THR A 65 10.93 8.97 -5.15
CA THR A 65 10.46 7.80 -4.42
C THR A 65 8.94 7.69 -4.48
N ILE A 66 8.24 8.80 -4.25
CA ILE A 66 6.78 8.87 -4.41
C ILE A 66 6.36 8.45 -5.82
N VAL A 67 7.05 8.95 -6.84
CA VAL A 67 6.74 8.61 -8.24
C VAL A 67 6.93 7.12 -8.53
N LYS A 68 7.95 6.48 -7.95
CA LYS A 68 8.16 5.03 -8.07
C LYS A 68 7.02 4.22 -7.46
N VAL A 69 6.56 4.61 -6.26
CA VAL A 69 5.42 3.96 -5.58
C VAL A 69 4.14 4.09 -6.41
N ILE A 70 3.87 5.27 -6.98
CA ILE A 70 2.70 5.46 -7.85
C ILE A 70 2.79 4.57 -9.09
N LYS A 71 3.99 4.45 -9.69
CA LYS A 71 4.22 3.68 -10.91
C LYS A 71 4.13 2.16 -10.69
N SER A 72 4.49 1.66 -9.50
CA SER A 72 4.28 0.25 -9.17
C SER A 72 2.80 -0.11 -9.09
N SER A 73 1.97 0.80 -8.58
CA SER A 73 0.52 0.59 -8.54
C SER A 73 -0.18 0.90 -9.87
N PHE A 74 0.37 1.80 -10.69
CA PHE A 74 -0.18 2.20 -11.98
C PHE A 74 0.85 2.11 -13.12
N PRO A 75 1.19 0.90 -13.58
CA PRO A 75 2.29 0.69 -14.54
C PRO A 75 2.10 1.36 -15.91
N THR A 76 0.87 1.77 -16.24
CA THR A 76 0.54 2.45 -17.49
C THR A 76 0.77 3.96 -17.46
N VAL A 77 1.02 4.56 -16.28
CA VAL A 77 1.27 6.00 -16.17
C VAL A 77 2.73 6.31 -16.53
N ASN A 78 2.93 7.38 -17.29
CA ASN A 78 4.28 7.85 -17.60
C ASN A 78 4.85 8.61 -16.40
N GLU A 79 6.12 8.34 -16.10
CA GLU A 79 6.88 9.02 -15.06
C GLU A 79 6.99 10.53 -15.30
N ASP A 80 7.21 10.95 -16.55
CA ASP A 80 7.27 12.37 -16.91
C ASP A 80 5.94 13.10 -16.64
N ASP A 81 4.82 12.40 -16.80
CA ASP A 81 3.50 12.96 -16.51
C ASP A 81 3.28 13.10 -15.01
N LEU A 82 3.78 12.17 -14.20
CA LEU A 82 3.76 12.25 -12.74
C LEU A 82 4.65 13.39 -12.22
N MET A 83 5.84 13.57 -12.79
CA MET A 83 6.78 14.65 -12.42
C MET A 83 6.26 16.05 -12.76
N ARG A 84 5.27 16.15 -13.65
CA ARG A 84 4.61 17.41 -14.03
C ARG A 84 3.35 17.70 -13.20
N LEU A 85 2.96 16.81 -12.30
CA LEU A 85 1.83 17.04 -11.41
C LEU A 85 2.11 18.22 -10.47
N LYS A 86 1.08 18.99 -10.18
CA LYS A 86 1.12 19.94 -9.07
C LYS A 86 1.14 19.16 -7.76
N MET A 87 1.80 19.69 -6.73
CA MET A 87 1.89 19.04 -5.40
C MET A 87 0.52 18.60 -4.85
N LYS A 88 -0.53 19.43 -5.04
CA LYS A 88 -1.89 19.09 -4.62
C LYS A 88 -2.48 17.88 -5.37
N GLN A 89 -2.14 17.71 -6.65
CA GLN A 89 -2.59 16.56 -7.44
C GLN A 89 -1.85 15.29 -7.03
N LEU A 90 -0.55 15.41 -6.78
CA LEU A 90 0.28 14.33 -6.28
C LEU A 90 -0.20 13.84 -4.91
N SER A 91 -0.46 14.76 -3.97
CA SER A 91 -0.97 14.41 -2.64
C SER A 91 -2.33 13.72 -2.70
N SER A 92 -3.25 14.21 -3.55
CA SER A 92 -4.55 13.57 -3.72
C SER A 92 -4.45 12.18 -4.35
N LEU A 93 -3.51 11.97 -5.28
CA LEU A 93 -3.27 10.65 -5.85
C LEU A 93 -2.72 9.67 -4.81
N MET A 94 -1.80 10.12 -3.95
CA MET A 94 -1.27 9.30 -2.86
C MET A 94 -2.34 8.91 -1.85
N GLU A 95 -3.22 9.84 -1.47
CA GLU A 95 -4.34 9.55 -0.57
C GLU A 95 -5.32 8.56 -1.19
N PHE A 96 -5.64 8.73 -2.48
CA PHE A 96 -6.48 7.81 -3.23
C PHE A 96 -5.87 6.40 -3.27
N MET A 97 -4.56 6.29 -3.51
CA MET A 97 -3.88 4.99 -3.50
C MET A 97 -3.99 4.28 -2.16
N ARG A 98 -3.70 4.98 -1.06
CA ARG A 98 -3.73 4.40 0.28
C ARG A 98 -5.11 3.85 0.66
N GLN A 99 -6.17 4.52 0.23
CA GLN A 99 -7.56 4.08 0.51
C GLN A 99 -7.98 2.84 -0.28
N HIS A 100 -7.26 2.48 -1.33
CA HIS A 100 -7.73 1.52 -2.32
C HIS A 100 -6.75 0.37 -2.60
N ASN A 101 -5.48 0.49 -2.20
CA ASN A 101 -4.46 -0.53 -2.44
C ASN A 101 -4.45 -1.68 -1.42
N GLY A 102 -5.35 -1.66 -0.43
CA GLY A 102 -5.44 -2.67 0.63
C GLY A 102 -4.28 -2.66 1.64
N GLU A 103 -3.24 -1.84 1.43
CA GLU A 103 -2.12 -1.73 2.38
C GLU A 103 -2.57 -1.10 3.69
N GLN A 104 -3.53 -0.15 3.64
CA GLN A 104 -4.06 0.48 4.85
C GLN A 104 -4.76 -0.53 5.76
N ASP A 105 -5.56 -1.44 5.20
CA ASP A 105 -6.25 -2.47 5.98
C ASP A 105 -5.24 -3.40 6.69
N VAL A 106 -4.14 -3.74 6.00
CA VAL A 106 -3.05 -4.55 6.57
C VAL A 106 -2.28 -3.79 7.65
N GLU A 107 -1.95 -2.51 7.43
CA GLU A 107 -1.27 -1.68 8.44
C GLU A 107 -2.14 -1.48 9.69
N ASP A 108 -3.43 -1.22 9.53
CA ASP A 108 -4.37 -1.04 10.64
C ASP A 108 -4.56 -2.35 11.43
N GLU A 109 -4.62 -3.51 10.77
CA GLU A 109 -4.65 -4.81 11.44
C GLU A 109 -3.36 -5.13 12.20
N ILE A 110 -2.20 -4.84 11.62
CA ILE A 110 -0.89 -5.03 12.27
C ILE A 110 -0.76 -4.12 13.50
N ASN A 111 -1.14 -2.86 13.38
CA ASN A 111 -1.07 -1.89 14.48
C ASN A 111 -2.00 -2.29 15.63
N LYS A 112 -3.23 -2.70 15.32
CA LYS A 112 -4.18 -3.21 16.31
C LYS A 112 -3.67 -4.47 17.00
N ALA A 113 -3.11 -5.42 16.26
CA ALA A 113 -2.52 -6.63 16.82
C ALA A 113 -1.30 -6.33 17.72
N ALA A 114 -0.51 -5.31 17.38
CA ALA A 114 0.62 -4.86 18.19
C ALA A 114 0.16 -4.21 19.51
N GLU A 115 -0.86 -3.33 19.45
CA GLU A 115 -1.48 -2.72 20.62
C GLU A 115 -2.09 -3.77 21.58
N GLU A 116 -2.83 -4.75 21.04
CA GLU A 116 -3.41 -5.85 21.82
C GLU A 116 -2.34 -6.78 22.43
N ALA A 117 -1.18 -6.90 21.79
CA ALA A 117 -0.04 -7.68 22.28
C ALA A 117 0.88 -6.89 23.25
N GLY A 118 0.61 -5.61 23.49
CA GLY A 118 1.47 -4.74 24.32
C GLY A 118 2.86 -4.53 23.72
N LEU A 119 3.02 -4.72 22.41
CA LEU A 119 4.24 -4.44 21.66
C LEU A 119 4.05 -3.07 21.01
N GLU A 120 4.90 -2.10 21.34
CA GLU A 120 4.93 -0.84 20.62
C GLU A 120 5.27 -1.14 19.15
N GLY A 121 4.28 -0.98 18.27
CA GLY A 121 4.47 -1.11 16.82
C GLY A 121 5.58 -0.17 16.37
N ASN A 122 6.59 -0.71 15.69
CA ASN A 122 7.77 0.04 15.22
C ASN A 122 7.45 0.96 14.01
N GLY A 123 6.23 1.49 13.95
CA GLY A 123 5.73 2.42 12.94
C GLY A 123 5.63 3.84 13.47
N GLN A 124 6.65 4.33 14.18
CA GLN A 124 6.74 5.77 14.46
C GLN A 124 7.22 6.52 13.21
N ALA A 125 6.30 6.79 12.28
CA ALA A 125 6.37 8.03 11.53
C ALA A 125 5.94 9.13 12.50
N GLN A 126 6.92 9.81 13.11
CA GLN A 126 6.69 10.99 13.93
C GLN A 126 5.91 12.03 13.12
N ALA A 127 4.61 12.13 13.36
CA ALA A 127 3.84 13.31 13.04
C ALA A 127 4.26 14.42 14.01
N VAL A 128 5.24 15.21 13.59
CA VAL A 128 5.54 16.51 14.19
C VAL A 128 4.32 17.42 14.04
N SER A 129 3.68 17.76 15.16
CA SER A 129 2.99 19.04 15.40
C SER A 129 2.89 19.30 16.90
#